data_AF-A0A2V5XRT9-F1
#
_entry.id   AF-A0A2V5XRT9-F1
#
_cell.length_a   1.000
_cell.length_b   1.000
_cell.length_c   1.000
_cell.angle_alpha   90.00
_cell.angle_beta   90.00
_cell.angle_gamma   90.00
#
_symmetry.space_group_name_H-M   'P 1'
#
loop_
_entity.id
_entity.type
_entity.pdbx_description
1 polymer ?
#
loop_
_entity_poly.entity_id
_entity_poly.type
_entity_poly.pdbx_seq_one_letter_code
_entity_poly.pdbx_strand_id
1 'polypeptide(L)'
;EFFASLKLAVVLLAVLIIAAIAGTIYESSFDAKVARAYVYGAPWFNVWLVLLGANLACSALSRWPWRKHHLAFLVTHLGIITLLIGSLIGRIWGIEGTITLFKGDPPTNRLLVDQRQLRVHDVDGIVKGYPAEFLHHPPTPQRPRDLGVLASGAHLQIVDYAPAIEGKLNPKPASDDGAPALHFTIATAMMNQHLDGWLLADDPQHGNFLMGLANIELKRGTASDSGRGDSPNRPPSESEANPKDQEVDLEESIFAFSKAPDEQIGHVRKGGSTGAKVRLVAPVNGNKGYVVVSFGEKETIFDVAENLGRDVPIETTPFTLRIENYWPDFRIENGKPSSFSDEPNNPAVLVTLLGKAVPVSAAETNPHGSGKELTTTGGPPTMPASGEETPNHLTLFIADDGAITYELASRKNGKSPGKIELNKPLPTGWADWQLVIDQTMPSAQAQMDFTPVKSGQTSASLSGAADLPDGVRLRVQQNGETIE
;
A
#
# COMPACT_ATOMS: atom_id res chain seq x y z
N GLU A 1 -29.70 21.26 48.34
CA GLU A 1 -28.33 21.81 48.54
C GLU A 1 -27.18 20.83 48.26
N PHE A 2 -27.41 19.50 48.23
CA PHE A 2 -26.33 18.51 48.00
C PHE A 2 -25.50 18.77 46.73
N PHE A 3 -26.15 18.99 45.59
CA PHE A 3 -25.49 19.27 44.31
C PHE A 3 -24.77 20.62 44.25
N ALA A 4 -25.00 21.54 45.19
CA ALA A 4 -24.27 22.82 45.28
C ALA A 4 -23.21 22.82 46.39
N SER A 5 -22.93 21.67 47.00
CA SER A 5 -22.03 21.56 48.15
C SER A 5 -20.56 21.64 47.77
N LEU A 6 -19.78 22.38 48.57
CA LEU A 6 -18.32 22.42 48.48
C LEU A 6 -17.69 21.04 48.73
N LYS A 7 -18.25 20.24 49.65
CA LYS A 7 -17.73 18.90 49.96
C LYS A 7 -17.80 17.98 48.75
N LEU A 8 -18.92 18.04 48.02
CA LEU A 8 -19.09 17.29 46.78
C LEU A 8 -18.10 17.76 45.71
N ALA A 9 -17.92 19.07 45.54
CA ALA A 9 -16.97 19.63 44.59
C ALA A 9 -15.53 19.15 44.83
N VAL A 10 -15.09 19.14 46.10
CA VAL A 10 -13.75 18.68 46.49
C VAL A 10 -13.56 17.19 46.17
N VAL A 11 -14.56 16.36 46.43
CA VAL A 11 -14.49 14.92 46.12
C VAL A 11 -14.43 14.69 44.60
N LEU A 12 -15.32 15.36 43.83
CA LEU A 12 -15.34 15.26 42.37
C LEU A 12 -13.98 15.67 41.77
N LEU A 13 -13.42 16.78 42.24
CA LEU A 13 -12.13 17.30 41.77
C LEU A 13 -10.97 16.38 42.17
N ALA A 14 -10.95 15.85 43.40
CA ALA A 14 -9.93 14.91 43.84
C ALA A 14 -9.91 13.62 42.99
N VAL A 15 -11.07 13.05 42.69
CA VAL A 15 -11.19 11.87 41.83
C VAL A 15 -10.70 12.17 40.41
N LEU A 16 -11.09 13.30 39.84
CA LEU A 16 -10.65 13.71 38.50
C LEU A 16 -9.14 14.00 38.45
N ILE A 17 -8.54 14.55 39.51
CA ILE A 17 -7.09 14.73 39.61
C ILE A 17 -6.38 13.37 39.64
N ILE A 18 -6.82 12.43 40.47
CA ILE A 18 -6.23 11.09 40.54
C ILE A 18 -6.36 10.38 39.19
N ALA A 19 -7.52 10.49 38.54
CA ALA A 19 -7.76 9.98 37.21
C ALA A 19 -6.84 10.61 36.16
N ALA A 20 -6.62 11.92 36.19
CA ALA A 20 -5.70 12.61 35.29
C ALA A 20 -4.24 12.19 35.53
N ILE A 21 -3.80 12.07 36.79
CA ILE A 21 -2.47 11.55 37.13
C ILE A 21 -2.29 10.14 36.59
N ALA A 22 -3.27 9.25 36.81
CA ALA A 22 -3.24 7.90 36.26
C ALA A 22 -3.20 7.93 34.72
N GLY A 23 -4.01 8.77 34.08
CA GLY A 23 -4.00 8.97 32.62
C GLY A 23 -2.63 9.36 32.09
N THR A 24 -1.95 10.32 32.73
CA THR A 24 -0.59 10.74 32.37
C THR A 24 0.44 9.61 32.54
N ILE A 25 0.31 8.79 33.60
CA ILE A 25 1.20 7.63 33.79
C ILE A 25 0.98 6.60 32.66
N TYR A 26 -0.27 6.28 32.34
CA TYR A 26 -0.61 5.36 31.25
C TYR A 26 -0.10 5.85 29.89
N GLU A 27 -0.22 7.14 29.61
CA GLU A 27 0.31 7.78 28.40
C GLU A 27 1.84 7.63 28.32
N SER A 28 2.54 7.86 29.43
CA SER A 28 4.01 7.73 29.47
C SER A 28 4.51 6.28 29.39
N SER A 29 3.70 5.31 29.82
CA SER A 29 4.12 3.90 29.95
C SER A 29 3.72 3.02 28.76
N PHE A 30 2.58 3.31 28.13
CA PHE A 30 2.06 2.53 27.00
C PHE A 30 2.08 3.36 25.73
N ASP A 31 1.12 4.28 25.62
CA ASP A 31 0.96 5.20 24.50
C ASP A 31 -0.18 6.19 24.80
N ALA A 32 -0.16 7.36 24.17
CA ALA A 32 -1.24 8.35 24.28
C ALA A 32 -2.61 7.80 23.82
N LYS A 33 -2.65 6.91 22.83
CA LYS A 33 -3.89 6.27 22.35
C LYS A 33 -4.54 5.43 23.42
N VAL A 34 -3.74 4.67 24.18
CA VAL A 34 -4.23 3.79 25.25
C VAL A 34 -4.81 4.62 26.39
N ALA A 35 -4.11 5.67 26.84
CA ALA A 35 -4.62 6.57 27.86
C ALA A 35 -5.92 7.27 27.44
N ARG A 36 -5.99 7.72 26.17
CA ARG A 36 -7.20 8.32 25.60
C ARG A 36 -8.37 7.33 25.58
N ALA A 37 -8.17 6.09 25.17
CA ALA A 37 -9.24 5.10 25.11
C ALA A 37 -9.76 4.69 26.50
N TYR A 38 -8.85 4.37 27.43
CA TYR A 38 -9.20 3.71 28.69
C TYR A 38 -9.45 4.65 29.87
N VAL A 39 -8.90 5.87 29.84
CA VAL A 39 -9.08 6.86 30.93
C VAL A 39 -10.00 7.98 30.48
N TYR A 40 -9.56 8.82 29.54
CA TYR A 40 -10.31 10.01 29.13
C TYR A 40 -11.56 9.69 28.30
N GLY A 41 -11.48 8.60 27.53
CA GLY A 41 -12.51 8.04 26.67
C GLY A 41 -13.64 7.34 27.44
N ALA A 42 -13.32 6.83 28.63
CA ALA A 42 -14.15 5.85 29.30
C ALA A 42 -15.45 6.46 29.88
N PRO A 43 -16.56 5.70 29.88
CA PRO A 43 -17.84 6.18 30.39
C PRO A 43 -17.79 6.68 31.83
N TRP A 44 -16.99 6.04 32.69
CA TRP A 44 -16.87 6.43 34.09
C TRP A 44 -16.30 7.85 34.21
N PHE A 45 -15.21 8.18 33.52
CA PHE A 45 -14.58 9.50 33.57
C PHE A 45 -15.53 10.59 33.08
N ASN A 46 -16.31 10.28 32.04
CA ASN A 46 -17.32 11.17 31.49
C ASN A 46 -18.44 11.46 32.49
N VAL A 47 -18.93 10.43 33.20
CA VAL A 47 -19.93 10.62 34.26
C VAL A 47 -19.40 11.55 35.35
N TRP A 48 -18.14 11.40 35.76
CA TRP A 48 -17.52 12.31 36.74
C TRP A 48 -17.40 13.76 36.24
N LEU A 49 -17.03 13.96 34.97
CA LEU A 49 -17.01 15.29 34.34
C LEU A 49 -18.40 15.94 34.28
N VAL A 50 -19.43 15.18 33.92
CA VAL A 50 -20.82 15.67 33.90
C VAL A 50 -21.29 16.03 35.30
N LEU A 51 -20.97 15.21 36.31
CA LEU A 51 -21.28 15.50 37.71
C LEU A 51 -20.58 16.78 38.20
N LEU A 52 -19.33 17.00 37.82
CA LEU A 52 -18.61 18.25 38.11
C LEU A 52 -19.29 19.46 37.45
N GLY A 53 -19.64 19.36 36.17
CA GLY A 53 -20.35 20.41 35.45
C GLY A 53 -21.70 20.75 36.10
N ALA A 54 -22.48 19.72 36.47
CA ALA A 54 -23.74 19.89 37.17
C ALA A 54 -23.56 20.55 38.55
N ASN A 55 -22.53 20.14 39.30
CA ASN A 55 -22.22 20.74 40.60
C ASN A 55 -21.86 22.23 40.48
N LEU A 56 -21.02 22.60 39.51
CA LEU A 56 -20.66 24.00 39.21
C LEU A 56 -21.89 24.82 38.81
N ALA A 57 -22.75 24.27 37.94
CA ALA A 57 -23.98 24.94 37.51
C ALA A 57 -24.95 25.18 38.69
N CYS A 58 -25.18 24.17 39.52
CA CYS A 58 -26.02 24.30 40.72
C CYS A 58 -25.42 25.30 41.73
N SER A 59 -24.09 25.32 41.92
CA SER A 59 -23.39 26.28 42.79
C SER A 59 -23.49 27.72 42.27
N ALA A 60 -23.47 27.91 40.94
CA ALA A 60 -23.67 29.22 40.32
C ALA A 60 -25.12 29.72 40.46
N LEU A 61 -26.09 28.84 40.22
CA LEU A 61 -27.52 29.14 40.28
C LEU A 61 -28.04 29.35 41.72
N SER A 62 -27.48 28.67 42.72
CA SER A 62 -27.91 28.80 44.12
C SER A 62 -27.72 30.21 44.69
N ARG A 63 -26.88 31.05 44.06
CA ARG A 63 -26.63 32.45 44.44
C ARG A 63 -27.48 33.45 43.66
N TRP A 64 -28.49 32.97 42.93
CA TRP A 64 -29.48 33.83 42.28
C TRP A 64 -30.41 34.47 43.31
N PRO A 65 -30.74 35.77 43.22
CA PRO A 65 -30.34 36.74 42.18
C PRO A 65 -28.92 37.30 42.41
N TRP A 66 -28.12 37.32 41.34
CA TRP A 66 -26.70 37.69 41.41
C TRP A 66 -26.50 39.18 41.70
N ARG A 67 -25.55 39.49 42.59
CA ARG A 67 -25.16 40.86 42.96
C ARG A 67 -23.74 41.15 42.45
N LYS A 68 -23.36 42.44 42.34
CA LYS A 68 -22.05 42.87 41.83
C LYS A 68 -20.85 42.20 42.51
N HIS A 69 -20.94 41.89 43.80
CA HIS A 69 -19.89 41.19 44.56
C HIS A 69 -19.72 39.71 44.17
N HIS A 70 -20.70 39.09 43.51
CA HIS A 70 -20.62 37.71 43.03
C HIS A 70 -19.97 37.62 41.63
N LEU A 71 -19.58 38.74 41.03
CA LEU A 71 -19.11 38.80 39.65
C LEU A 71 -17.90 37.88 39.41
N ALA A 72 -16.86 37.98 40.23
CA ALA A 72 -15.66 37.15 40.08
C ALA A 72 -15.98 35.66 40.24
N PHE A 73 -16.81 35.31 41.23
CA PHE A 73 -17.27 33.94 41.43
C PHE A 73 -18.03 33.42 40.20
N LEU A 74 -18.98 34.20 39.68
CA LEU A 74 -19.83 33.82 38.57
C LEU A 74 -19.04 33.68 37.26
N VAL A 75 -18.14 34.64 36.97
CA VAL A 75 -17.28 34.61 35.78
C VAL A 75 -16.43 33.34 35.74
N THR A 76 -15.82 32.95 36.86
CA THR A 76 -15.01 31.73 36.92
C THR A 76 -15.85 30.48 36.67
N HIS A 77 -17.01 30.35 37.31
CA HIS A 77 -17.84 29.15 37.17
C HIS A 77 -18.45 29.05 35.77
N LEU A 78 -18.98 30.16 35.23
CA LEU A 78 -19.51 30.19 33.87
C LEU A 78 -18.41 29.96 32.83
N GLY A 79 -17.19 30.46 33.05
CA GLY A 79 -16.04 30.17 32.19
C GLY A 79 -15.72 28.68 32.13
N ILE A 80 -15.62 28.01 33.29
CA ILE A 80 -15.36 26.56 33.35
C ILE A 80 -16.50 25.77 32.68
N ILE A 81 -17.76 26.12 32.98
CA ILE A 81 -18.93 25.47 32.36
C ILE A 81 -18.89 25.64 30.84
N THR A 82 -18.53 26.82 30.34
CA THR A 82 -18.42 27.10 28.91
C THR A 82 -17.33 26.24 28.25
N LEU A 83 -16.17 26.12 28.88
CA LEU A 83 -15.09 25.24 28.40
C LEU A 83 -15.49 23.77 28.40
N LEU A 84 -16.19 23.30 29.44
CA LEU A 84 -16.69 21.92 29.52
C LEU A 84 -17.71 21.62 28.42
N ILE A 85 -18.64 22.54 28.15
CA ILE A 85 -19.62 22.39 27.07
C ILE A 85 -18.91 22.39 25.71
N GLY A 86 -17.97 23.31 25.47
CA GLY A 86 -17.21 23.37 24.22
C GLY A 86 -16.39 22.09 23.97
N SER A 87 -15.72 21.58 25.01
CA SER A 87 -15.00 20.31 24.96
C SER A 87 -15.93 19.12 24.66
N LEU A 88 -17.12 19.08 25.25
CA LEU A 88 -18.11 18.03 24.99
C LEU A 88 -18.62 18.06 23.54
N ILE A 89 -18.89 19.26 23.00
CA ILE A 89 -19.29 19.43 21.60
C ILE A 89 -18.18 18.93 20.67
N GLY A 90 -16.94 19.40 20.88
CA GLY A 90 -15.78 18.98 20.10
C GLY A 90 -15.50 17.48 20.20
N ARG A 91 -15.83 16.85 21.32
CA ARG A 91 -15.69 15.41 21.49
C ARG A 91 -16.74 14.59 20.75
N ILE A 92 -18.00 15.04 20.74
CA ILE A 92 -19.10 14.29 20.13
C ILE A 92 -19.10 14.46 18.60
N TRP A 93 -18.77 15.67 18.12
CA TRP A 93 -18.87 16.02 16.70
C TRP A 93 -17.56 16.43 16.05
N GLY A 94 -16.49 16.62 16.81
CA GLY A 94 -15.20 17.02 16.25
C GLY A 94 -14.50 15.88 15.54
N ILE A 95 -13.80 16.24 14.47
CA ILE A 95 -12.90 15.37 13.73
C ILE A 95 -11.50 15.92 13.93
N GLU A 96 -10.61 15.10 14.48
CA GLU A 96 -9.21 15.45 14.68
C GLU A 96 -8.37 14.88 13.54
N GLY A 97 -7.47 15.68 13.00
CA GLY A 97 -6.54 15.25 11.98
C GLY A 97 -5.55 16.35 11.62
N THR A 98 -4.61 16.01 10.75
CA THR A 98 -3.58 16.90 10.25
C THR A 98 -3.84 17.21 8.78
N ILE A 99 -3.55 18.44 8.39
CA ILE A 99 -3.55 18.86 7.00
C ILE A 99 -2.20 19.48 6.70
N THR A 100 -1.51 18.92 5.72
CA THR A 100 -0.27 19.51 5.21
C THR A 100 -0.65 20.47 4.09
N LEU A 101 -0.36 21.75 4.30
CA LEU A 101 -0.59 22.80 3.31
C LEU A 101 0.76 23.21 2.71
N PHE A 102 0.85 23.13 1.39
CA PHE A 102 2.02 23.61 0.67
C PHE A 102 1.73 24.99 0.08
N LYS A 103 2.70 25.90 0.19
CA LYS A 103 2.57 27.27 -0.30
C LYS A 103 2.49 27.25 -1.84
N GLY A 104 1.38 27.76 -2.39
CA GLY A 104 1.15 27.83 -3.83
C GLY A 104 0.35 26.66 -4.40
N ASP A 105 0.10 25.61 -3.61
CA ASP A 105 -0.75 24.50 -4.04
C ASP A 105 -2.25 24.82 -3.85
N PRO A 106 -3.12 24.23 -4.68
CA PRO A 106 -4.57 24.34 -4.49
C PRO A 106 -4.99 23.78 -3.12
N PRO A 107 -6.09 24.28 -2.54
CA PRO A 107 -6.57 23.84 -1.24
C PRO A 107 -6.83 22.33 -1.21
N THR A 108 -6.18 21.64 -0.26
CA THR A 108 -6.37 20.22 -0.03
C THR A 108 -7.69 19.96 0.69
N ASN A 109 -8.59 19.18 0.07
CA ASN A 109 -9.86 18.76 0.68
C ASN A 109 -9.75 17.40 1.40
N ARG A 110 -8.56 17.08 1.92
CA ARG A 110 -8.26 15.81 2.60
C ARG A 110 -7.62 16.09 3.95
N LEU A 111 -8.15 15.43 4.97
CA LEU A 111 -7.62 15.44 6.33
C LEU A 111 -6.96 14.10 6.59
N LEU A 112 -5.70 14.10 7.01
CA LEU A 112 -5.03 12.91 7.51
C LEU A 112 -5.51 12.68 8.93
N VAL A 113 -6.16 11.55 9.18
CA VAL A 113 -6.64 11.19 10.53
C VAL A 113 -5.79 10.07 11.09
N ASP A 114 -5.59 10.08 12.41
CA ASP A 114 -4.92 9.01 13.13
C ASP A 114 -5.92 7.94 13.60
N GLN A 115 -6.77 7.49 12.68
CA GLN A 115 -7.82 6.49 12.92
C GLN A 115 -7.91 5.54 11.73
N ARG A 116 -8.20 4.27 12.01
CA ARG A 116 -8.53 3.30 10.95
C ARG A 116 -9.83 3.71 10.28
N GLN A 117 -9.85 3.81 8.95
CA GLN A 117 -11.03 4.20 8.19
C GLN A 117 -11.35 3.22 7.06
N LEU A 118 -12.63 2.91 6.91
CA LEU A 118 -13.18 2.37 5.67
C LEU A 118 -13.42 3.53 4.71
N ARG A 119 -12.69 3.58 3.60
CA ARG A 119 -12.84 4.60 2.57
C ARG A 119 -13.68 4.03 1.43
N VAL A 120 -14.77 4.72 1.12
CA VAL A 120 -15.74 4.30 0.10
C VAL A 120 -15.71 5.33 -1.02
N HIS A 121 -15.46 4.84 -2.24
CA HIS A 121 -15.53 5.63 -3.46
C HIS A 121 -16.86 5.32 -4.14
N ASP A 122 -17.65 6.34 -4.43
CA ASP A 122 -18.99 6.21 -4.99
C ASP A 122 -19.14 7.04 -6.27
N VAL A 123 -20.32 6.98 -6.90
CA VAL A 123 -20.64 7.62 -8.18
C VAL A 123 -20.54 9.15 -8.18
N ASP A 124 -20.54 9.78 -7.00
CA ASP A 124 -20.37 11.24 -6.84
C ASP A 124 -18.90 11.68 -6.94
N GLY A 125 -17.95 10.74 -7.03
CA GLY A 125 -16.51 11.01 -7.05
C GLY A 125 -15.96 11.47 -5.69
N ILE A 126 -16.78 11.46 -4.63
CA ILE A 126 -16.39 11.86 -3.29
C ILE A 126 -15.96 10.61 -2.51
N VAL A 127 -14.76 10.67 -1.92
CA VAL A 127 -14.27 9.62 -1.03
C VAL A 127 -14.81 9.84 0.37
N LYS A 128 -15.75 9.00 0.80
CA LYS A 128 -16.31 9.03 2.15
C LYS A 128 -15.48 8.14 3.07
N GLY A 129 -14.99 8.70 4.17
CA GLY A 129 -14.27 7.97 5.21
C GLY A 129 -15.19 7.63 6.39
N TYR A 130 -15.33 6.35 6.70
CA TYR A 130 -16.07 5.86 7.85
C TYR A 130 -15.08 5.33 8.90
N PRO A 131 -15.14 5.77 10.16
CA PRO A 131 -14.26 5.23 11.20
C PRO A 131 -14.47 3.73 11.35
N ALA A 132 -13.41 2.93 11.26
CA ALA A 132 -13.42 1.46 11.28
C ALA A 132 -12.53 0.92 12.40
N GLU A 133 -12.62 1.52 13.58
CA GLU A 133 -11.91 1.09 14.78
C GLU A 133 -12.89 0.46 15.78
N PHE A 134 -12.64 -0.81 16.15
CA PHE A 134 -13.61 -1.68 16.80
C PHE A 134 -13.10 -2.27 18.13
N LEU A 135 -12.53 -1.43 18.99
CA LEU A 135 -11.89 -1.88 20.24
C LEU A 135 -12.86 -2.51 21.27
N HIS A 136 -14.02 -1.90 21.48
CA HIS A 136 -14.94 -2.30 22.56
C HIS A 136 -16.25 -2.93 22.06
N HIS A 137 -16.69 -2.53 20.86
CA HIS A 137 -17.98 -2.91 20.29
C HIS A 137 -17.83 -3.25 18.82
N PRO A 138 -17.19 -4.39 18.50
CA PRO A 138 -17.10 -4.85 17.12
C PRO A 138 -18.50 -5.17 16.57
N PRO A 139 -18.73 -4.88 15.27
CA PRO A 139 -19.96 -5.26 14.61
C PRO A 139 -20.09 -6.79 14.57
N THR A 140 -21.32 -7.27 14.69
CA THR A 140 -21.64 -8.69 14.53
C THR A 140 -22.84 -8.83 13.60
N PRO A 141 -23.10 -10.03 13.03
CA PRO A 141 -24.24 -10.22 12.14
C PRO A 141 -25.59 -9.85 12.78
N GLN A 142 -25.69 -9.94 14.12
CA GLN A 142 -26.88 -9.54 14.88
C GLN A 142 -26.92 -8.05 15.22
N ARG A 143 -25.77 -7.38 15.26
CA ARG A 143 -25.63 -5.95 15.54
C ARG A 143 -24.67 -5.30 14.53
N PRO A 144 -25.11 -5.16 13.27
CA PRO A 144 -24.29 -4.53 12.25
C PRO A 144 -24.13 -3.04 12.54
N ARG A 145 -23.01 -2.47 12.11
CA ARG A 145 -22.79 -1.02 12.14
C ARG A 145 -23.28 -0.43 10.83
N ASP A 146 -24.37 0.32 10.92
CA ASP A 146 -24.97 1.02 9.78
C ASP A 146 -24.14 2.25 9.39
N LEU A 147 -23.76 2.35 8.12
CA LEU A 147 -23.01 3.47 7.54
C LEU A 147 -23.89 4.39 6.66
N GLY A 148 -25.18 4.07 6.53
CA GLY A 148 -26.17 4.84 5.81
C GLY A 148 -26.22 4.56 4.31
N VAL A 149 -26.90 5.46 3.59
CA VAL A 149 -27.11 5.36 2.14
C VAL A 149 -26.04 6.17 1.41
N LEU A 150 -25.41 5.52 0.44
CA LEU A 150 -24.43 6.08 -0.47
C LEU A 150 -25.14 6.91 -1.57
N ALA A 151 -24.41 7.76 -2.29
CA ALA A 151 -24.95 8.57 -3.39
C ALA A 151 -25.50 7.73 -4.55
N SER A 152 -24.98 6.53 -4.75
CA SER A 152 -25.55 5.51 -5.66
C SER A 152 -26.91 4.96 -5.21
N GLY A 153 -27.37 5.27 -3.99
CA GLY A 153 -28.56 4.69 -3.39
C GLY A 153 -28.33 3.34 -2.72
N ALA A 154 -27.08 2.85 -2.71
CA ALA A 154 -26.71 1.64 -2.00
C ALA A 154 -26.67 1.87 -0.47
N HIS A 155 -27.26 0.99 0.31
CA HIS A 155 -27.17 0.98 1.76
C HIS A 155 -25.95 0.17 2.19
N LEU A 156 -25.07 0.78 2.99
CA LEU A 156 -23.79 0.21 3.40
C LEU A 156 -23.79 -0.11 4.88
N GLN A 157 -23.38 -1.32 5.24
CA GLN A 157 -23.22 -1.76 6.62
C GLN A 157 -21.90 -2.52 6.81
N ILE A 158 -21.34 -2.47 8.02
CA ILE A 158 -20.29 -3.39 8.46
C ILE A 158 -20.96 -4.44 9.33
N VAL A 159 -20.94 -5.70 8.88
CA VAL A 159 -21.69 -6.79 9.50
C VAL A 159 -20.82 -7.72 10.34
N ASP A 160 -19.52 -7.72 10.12
CA ASP A 160 -18.58 -8.50 10.91
C ASP A 160 -17.19 -7.84 10.92
N TYR A 161 -16.39 -8.18 11.92
CA TYR A 161 -15.02 -7.71 12.05
C TYR A 161 -14.15 -8.82 12.64
N ALA A 162 -12.98 -9.01 12.02
CA ALA A 162 -11.96 -9.93 12.48
C ALA A 162 -10.67 -9.15 12.75
N PRO A 163 -10.03 -9.33 13.93
CA PRO A 163 -8.77 -8.68 14.24
C PRO A 163 -7.60 -9.24 13.43
N ALA A 164 -7.76 -10.41 12.82
CA ALA A 164 -6.81 -11.02 11.90
C ALA A 164 -7.57 -11.84 10.84
N ILE A 165 -7.26 -11.62 9.58
CA ILE A 165 -7.76 -12.36 8.43
C ILE A 165 -6.59 -12.97 7.67
N GLU A 166 -6.75 -14.23 7.29
CA GLU A 166 -5.89 -14.89 6.33
C GLU A 166 -6.54 -14.80 4.94
N GLY A 167 -5.79 -14.29 3.96
CA GLY A 167 -6.21 -14.28 2.57
C GLY A 167 -5.50 -15.39 1.80
N LYS A 168 -6.26 -16.30 1.21
CA LYS A 168 -5.73 -17.37 0.34
C LYS A 168 -6.22 -17.16 -1.08
N LEU A 169 -5.29 -17.19 -2.03
CA LEU A 169 -5.64 -17.17 -3.45
C LEU A 169 -6.33 -18.48 -3.82
N ASN A 170 -7.52 -18.36 -4.38
CA ASN A 170 -8.35 -19.44 -4.89
C ASN A 170 -8.91 -19.04 -6.27
N PRO A 171 -8.09 -19.16 -7.32
CA PRO A 171 -8.45 -18.67 -8.64
C PRO A 171 -9.60 -19.49 -9.23
N LYS A 172 -10.46 -18.83 -10.03
CA LYS A 172 -11.59 -19.48 -10.70
C LYS A 172 -11.37 -19.56 -12.20
N PRO A 173 -11.86 -20.63 -12.88
CA PRO A 173 -11.82 -20.72 -14.33
C PRO A 173 -12.51 -19.51 -14.98
N ALA A 174 -11.83 -18.90 -15.96
CA ALA A 174 -12.35 -17.80 -16.76
C ALA A 174 -12.62 -18.28 -18.20
N SER A 175 -13.63 -17.69 -18.86
CA SER A 175 -14.03 -18.09 -20.22
C SER A 175 -13.19 -17.45 -21.32
N ASP A 176 -12.77 -16.20 -21.15
CA ASP A 176 -11.86 -15.45 -22.02
C ASP A 176 -11.19 -14.35 -21.15
N ASP A 177 -9.90 -14.05 -21.37
CA ASP A 177 -9.10 -13.02 -20.66
C ASP A 177 -8.51 -13.35 -19.27
N GLY A 178 -8.54 -14.62 -18.84
CA GLY A 178 -7.86 -15.06 -17.61
C GLY A 178 -6.39 -15.43 -17.83
N ALA A 179 -5.56 -15.24 -16.79
CA ALA A 179 -4.17 -15.67 -16.79
C ALA A 179 -4.06 -17.19 -16.51
N PRO A 180 -3.09 -17.90 -17.12
CA PRO A 180 -2.80 -19.27 -16.72
C PRO A 180 -2.43 -19.33 -15.24
N ALA A 181 -2.97 -20.31 -14.51
CA ALA A 181 -2.67 -20.52 -13.11
C ALA A 181 -2.20 -21.95 -12.86
N LEU A 182 -1.37 -22.14 -11.84
CA LEU A 182 -1.03 -23.47 -11.33
C LEU A 182 -1.07 -23.50 -9.82
N HIS A 183 -1.39 -24.68 -9.30
CA HIS A 183 -1.25 -24.98 -7.89
C HIS A 183 0.06 -25.72 -7.69
N PHE A 184 0.79 -25.35 -6.64
CA PHE A 184 1.98 -26.05 -6.22
C PHE A 184 1.87 -26.45 -4.77
N THR A 185 2.50 -27.58 -4.44
CA THR A 185 2.82 -27.98 -3.07
C THR A 185 4.33 -28.11 -2.97
N ILE A 186 4.92 -27.58 -1.91
CA ILE A 186 6.34 -27.78 -1.61
C ILE A 186 6.48 -28.33 -0.19
N ALA A 187 7.27 -29.40 -0.05
CA ALA A 187 7.42 -30.11 1.20
C ALA A 187 8.86 -30.54 1.48
N THR A 188 9.23 -30.62 2.76
CA THR A 188 10.53 -31.21 3.18
C THR A 188 10.41 -32.71 3.29
N ALA A 189 11.35 -33.44 2.67
CA ALA A 189 11.34 -34.91 2.70
C ALA A 189 11.56 -35.48 4.11
N MET A 190 12.27 -34.76 5.00
CA MET A 190 12.67 -35.25 6.31
C MET A 190 11.85 -34.65 7.46
N MET A 191 11.48 -33.36 7.37
CA MET A 191 10.83 -32.64 8.47
C MET A 191 9.31 -32.52 8.31
N ASN A 192 8.73 -33.03 7.22
CA ASN A 192 7.29 -33.01 6.95
C ASN A 192 6.68 -31.62 7.09
N GLN A 193 7.44 -30.58 6.73
CA GLN A 193 6.92 -29.23 6.53
C GLN A 193 6.22 -29.20 5.18
N HIS A 194 5.07 -28.55 5.09
CA HIS A 194 4.25 -28.46 3.88
C HIS A 194 3.78 -27.03 3.69
N LEU A 195 3.97 -26.51 2.48
CA LEU A 195 3.46 -25.22 2.02
C LEU A 195 2.76 -25.47 0.67
N ASP A 196 1.68 -24.74 0.41
CA ASP A 196 0.92 -24.83 -0.84
C ASP A 196 0.38 -23.46 -1.24
N GLY A 197 0.09 -23.31 -2.53
CA GLY A 197 -0.48 -22.07 -3.04
C GLY A 197 -0.75 -22.10 -4.53
N TRP A 198 -1.52 -21.11 -4.98
CA TRP A 198 -1.75 -20.84 -6.38
C TRP A 198 -0.82 -19.73 -6.86
N LEU A 199 -0.35 -19.85 -8.10
CA LEU A 199 0.37 -18.81 -8.84
C LEU A 199 -0.39 -18.47 -10.11
N LEU A 200 -0.43 -17.19 -10.49
CA LEU A 200 -0.97 -16.70 -11.76
C LEU A 200 0.14 -16.14 -12.64
N ALA A 201 0.19 -16.58 -13.89
CA ALA A 201 1.26 -16.20 -14.81
C ALA A 201 1.16 -14.72 -15.18
N ASP A 202 2.29 -14.02 -15.03
CA ASP A 202 2.43 -12.58 -15.30
C ASP A 202 1.53 -11.68 -14.44
N ASP A 203 0.98 -12.19 -13.33
CA ASP A 203 0.25 -11.39 -12.34
C ASP A 203 1.26 -10.73 -11.38
N PRO A 204 1.29 -9.39 -11.25
CA PRO A 204 2.25 -8.70 -10.40
C PRO A 204 2.14 -9.04 -8.90
N GLN A 205 0.94 -9.43 -8.44
CA GLN A 205 0.68 -9.70 -7.03
C GLN A 205 0.74 -11.20 -6.71
N HIS A 206 0.34 -12.04 -7.66
CA HIS A 206 0.12 -13.47 -7.44
C HIS A 206 1.00 -14.37 -8.31
N GLY A 207 1.95 -13.79 -9.06
CA GLY A 207 2.92 -14.55 -9.86
C GLY A 207 4.13 -15.04 -9.08
N ASN A 208 4.28 -14.69 -7.80
CA ASN A 208 5.45 -15.00 -6.99
C ASN A 208 5.07 -15.59 -5.62
N PHE A 209 5.90 -16.51 -5.13
CA PHE A 209 5.83 -17.07 -3.79
C PHE A 209 7.21 -17.05 -3.12
N LEU A 210 7.33 -16.18 -2.11
CA LEU A 210 8.56 -15.96 -1.37
C LEU A 210 8.66 -16.87 -0.13
N MET A 211 9.76 -17.60 -0.02
CA MET A 211 10.13 -18.46 1.11
C MET A 211 11.42 -17.97 1.75
N GLY A 212 11.44 -16.71 2.19
CA GLY A 212 12.63 -16.07 2.77
C GLY A 212 13.76 -15.92 1.76
N LEU A 213 14.73 -16.84 1.75
CA LEU A 213 15.89 -16.83 0.85
C LEU A 213 15.66 -17.57 -0.48
N ALA A 214 14.45 -18.07 -0.71
CA ALA A 214 14.06 -18.74 -1.94
C ALA A 214 12.79 -18.12 -2.52
N ASN A 215 12.67 -18.11 -3.85
CA ASN A 215 11.50 -17.60 -4.56
C ASN A 215 11.03 -18.60 -5.62
N ILE A 216 9.70 -18.71 -5.79
CA ILE A 216 9.06 -19.42 -6.90
C ILE A 216 8.25 -18.41 -7.68
N GLU A 217 8.46 -18.31 -8.99
CA GLU A 217 7.71 -17.43 -9.87
C GLU A 217 7.02 -18.21 -11.00
N LEU A 218 5.93 -17.68 -11.55
CA LEU A 218 5.23 -18.20 -12.73
C LEU A 218 5.17 -17.17 -13.85
N LYS A 219 5.58 -17.58 -15.05
CA LYS A 219 5.56 -16.78 -16.29
C LYS A 219 4.89 -17.54 -17.43
N ARG A 220 4.40 -16.83 -18.44
CA ARG A 220 3.98 -17.47 -19.70
C ARG A 220 5.18 -17.85 -20.56
N GLY A 221 5.01 -18.92 -21.35
CA GLY A 221 5.98 -19.36 -22.36
C GLY A 221 6.70 -20.66 -21.99
N THR A 222 7.95 -20.78 -22.43
CA THR A 222 8.78 -21.96 -22.20
C THR A 222 10.18 -21.54 -21.74
N ALA A 223 10.78 -22.32 -20.83
CA ALA A 223 12.18 -22.19 -20.46
C ALA A 223 13.06 -22.23 -21.70
N SER A 224 14.04 -21.31 -21.81
CA SER A 224 14.95 -21.30 -22.96
C SER A 224 15.93 -22.46 -22.85
N ASP A 225 16.06 -23.26 -23.91
CA ASP A 225 16.89 -24.47 -23.97
C ASP A 225 18.40 -24.14 -24.10
N SER A 226 18.90 -23.14 -23.35
CA SER A 226 20.33 -22.84 -23.26
C SER A 226 21.00 -23.81 -22.27
N GLY A 227 20.98 -25.09 -22.60
CA GLY A 227 21.58 -26.17 -21.82
C GLY A 227 22.69 -26.88 -22.60
N ARG A 228 23.95 -26.51 -22.37
CA ARG A 228 25.09 -27.43 -22.38
C ARG A 228 26.24 -26.83 -21.57
N GLY A 229 26.57 -27.53 -20.49
CA GLY A 229 27.46 -27.06 -19.43
C GLY A 229 28.89 -26.81 -19.88
N ASP A 230 29.54 -25.87 -19.20
CA ASP A 230 30.98 -25.75 -19.21
C ASP A 230 31.52 -25.85 -17.78
N SER A 231 32.49 -26.73 -17.59
CA SER A 231 33.17 -26.97 -16.31
C SER A 231 33.97 -25.74 -15.89
N PRO A 232 34.08 -25.41 -14.58
CA PRO A 232 34.72 -24.18 -14.12
C PRO A 232 36.26 -24.25 -14.09
N ASN A 233 36.90 -24.80 -15.13
CA ASN A 233 38.36 -24.82 -15.21
C ASN A 233 38.87 -24.95 -16.67
N ARG A 234 38.78 -23.85 -17.43
CA ARG A 234 39.64 -23.62 -18.59
C ARG A 234 39.91 -22.11 -18.71
N PRO A 235 41.17 -21.66 -18.88
CA PRO A 235 41.43 -20.25 -19.11
C PRO A 235 40.82 -19.85 -20.46
N PRO A 236 40.16 -18.69 -20.57
CA PRO A 236 39.46 -18.32 -21.79
C PRO A 236 40.47 -18.12 -22.91
N SER A 237 40.33 -18.92 -23.96
CA SER A 237 40.90 -18.63 -25.28
C SER A 237 39.86 -17.85 -26.07
N GLU A 238 40.36 -16.86 -26.79
CA GLU A 238 39.61 -15.81 -27.48
C GLU A 238 38.53 -16.35 -28.43
N SER A 239 37.47 -15.52 -28.58
CA SER A 239 36.42 -15.56 -29.60
C SER A 239 35.35 -16.66 -29.54
N GLU A 240 34.27 -16.40 -28.79
CA GLU A 240 32.88 -16.64 -29.20
C GLU A 240 31.93 -15.81 -28.29
N ALA A 241 31.16 -14.90 -28.90
CA ALA A 241 30.34 -13.91 -28.21
C ALA A 241 29.02 -14.50 -27.67
N ASN A 242 28.71 -14.17 -26.41
CA ASN A 242 27.48 -14.53 -25.71
C ASN A 242 26.26 -13.79 -26.32
N PRO A 243 25.06 -14.38 -26.46
CA PRO A 243 23.89 -13.70 -27.05
C PRO A 243 23.35 -12.52 -26.22
N LYS A 244 23.88 -12.28 -25.02
CA LYS A 244 23.46 -11.19 -24.12
C LYS A 244 24.09 -9.82 -24.44
N ASP A 245 25.06 -9.76 -25.35
CA ASP A 245 25.78 -8.52 -25.70
C ASP A 245 25.45 -8.03 -27.12
N GLN A 246 24.33 -8.46 -27.71
CA GLN A 246 23.91 -7.97 -29.02
C GLN A 246 23.17 -6.63 -28.88
N GLU A 247 23.66 -5.62 -29.60
CA GLU A 247 22.94 -4.35 -29.77
C GLU A 247 21.63 -4.59 -30.53
N VAL A 248 20.51 -4.29 -29.88
CA VAL A 248 19.17 -4.34 -30.49
C VAL A 248 18.59 -2.93 -30.57
N ASP A 249 17.59 -2.74 -31.42
CA ASP A 249 16.81 -1.50 -31.42
C ASP A 249 16.03 -1.39 -30.11
N LEU A 250 16.30 -0.35 -29.33
CA LEU A 250 15.62 -0.01 -28.10
C LEU A 250 14.71 1.19 -28.33
N GLU A 251 13.48 1.08 -27.82
CA GLU A 251 12.52 2.18 -27.73
C GLU A 251 11.86 2.14 -26.35
N GLU A 252 12.03 3.20 -25.57
CA GLU A 252 11.46 3.31 -24.22
C GLU A 252 10.82 4.69 -24.04
N SER A 253 9.60 4.71 -23.53
CA SER A 253 8.89 5.95 -23.18
C SER A 253 8.87 6.13 -21.67
N ILE A 254 9.26 7.31 -21.19
CA ILE A 254 9.36 7.64 -19.77
C ILE A 254 8.51 8.87 -19.48
N PHE A 255 7.57 8.69 -18.55
CA PHE A 255 6.76 9.75 -17.98
C PHE A 255 7.48 10.34 -16.77
N ALA A 256 7.65 11.66 -16.72
CA ALA A 256 8.32 12.34 -15.62
C ALA A 256 7.50 13.52 -15.10
N PHE A 257 7.50 13.70 -13.77
CA PHE A 257 6.70 14.69 -13.06
C PHE A 257 7.62 15.67 -12.32
N SER A 258 7.35 16.97 -12.39
CA SER A 258 8.21 17.93 -11.67
C SER A 258 7.95 17.95 -10.16
N LYS A 259 6.75 17.55 -9.72
CA LYS A 259 6.36 17.46 -8.30
C LYS A 259 6.74 16.13 -7.65
N ALA A 260 7.04 15.11 -8.46
CA ALA A 260 7.50 13.80 -8.02
C ALA A 260 8.69 13.36 -8.89
N PRO A 261 9.85 14.03 -8.79
CA PRO A 261 10.99 13.83 -9.68
C PRO A 261 11.61 12.44 -9.59
N ASP A 262 11.32 11.70 -8.52
CA ASP A 262 11.78 10.32 -8.29
C ASP A 262 10.75 9.27 -8.73
N GLU A 263 9.52 9.66 -9.08
CA GLU A 263 8.40 8.76 -9.45
C GLU A 263 8.17 8.73 -10.97
N GLN A 264 9.25 8.53 -11.74
CA GLN A 264 9.15 8.34 -13.18
C GLN A 264 8.47 7.01 -13.54
N ILE A 265 7.73 6.98 -14.64
CA ILE A 265 7.06 5.77 -15.13
C ILE A 265 7.63 5.43 -16.50
N GLY A 266 8.44 4.38 -16.59
CA GLY A 266 9.00 3.86 -17.83
C GLY A 266 8.12 2.78 -18.46
N HIS A 267 7.99 2.79 -19.78
CA HIS A 267 7.35 1.74 -20.57
C HIS A 267 8.25 1.38 -21.75
N VAL A 268 8.77 0.16 -21.75
CA VAL A 268 9.54 -0.39 -22.88
C VAL A 268 8.59 -0.64 -24.04
N ARG A 269 8.85 -0.02 -25.20
CA ARG A 269 8.07 -0.23 -26.42
C ARG A 269 8.74 -1.23 -27.36
N LYS A 270 10.07 -1.30 -27.36
CA LYS A 270 10.85 -2.25 -28.17
C LYS A 270 12.20 -2.60 -27.53
N GLY A 271 12.59 -3.87 -27.63
CA GLY A 271 13.94 -4.36 -27.33
C GLY A 271 14.28 -4.53 -25.84
N GLY A 272 14.06 -3.51 -25.01
CA GLY A 272 14.39 -3.53 -23.58
C GLY A 272 14.53 -2.12 -22.99
N SER A 273 14.82 -2.01 -21.69
CA SER A 273 15.04 -0.71 -21.05
C SER A 273 16.38 -0.11 -21.49
N THR A 274 16.38 1.20 -21.68
CA THR A 274 17.59 1.99 -21.95
C THR A 274 18.42 2.23 -20.69
N GLY A 275 17.84 2.01 -19.50
CA GLY A 275 18.45 2.32 -18.21
C GLY A 275 18.53 3.82 -17.90
N ALA A 276 17.87 4.67 -18.71
CA ALA A 276 17.83 6.10 -18.51
C ALA A 276 16.93 6.50 -17.33
N LYS A 277 17.35 7.51 -16.57
CA LYS A 277 16.44 8.25 -15.68
C LYS A 277 16.14 9.61 -16.27
N VAL A 278 14.87 10.00 -16.24
CA VAL A 278 14.37 11.25 -16.81
C VAL A 278 13.71 12.03 -15.70
N ARG A 279 14.26 13.21 -15.40
CA ARG A 279 13.74 14.13 -14.39
C ARG A 279 13.25 15.41 -15.05
N LEU A 280 12.05 15.85 -14.69
CA LEU A 280 11.53 17.15 -15.10
C LEU A 280 11.86 18.18 -14.02
N VAL A 281 12.74 19.13 -14.33
CA VAL A 281 13.00 20.28 -13.47
C VAL A 281 11.89 21.30 -13.68
N ALA A 282 11.26 21.71 -12.57
CA ALA A 282 10.14 22.64 -12.58
C ALA A 282 10.50 23.95 -13.30
N PRO A 283 9.54 24.55 -14.03
CA PRO A 283 9.76 25.81 -14.72
C PRO A 283 10.03 26.96 -13.74
N VAL A 284 10.93 27.86 -14.14
CA VAL A 284 11.28 29.08 -13.41
C VAL A 284 11.15 30.25 -14.38
N ASN A 285 10.51 31.34 -13.95
CA ASN A 285 10.31 32.56 -14.75
C ASN A 285 9.56 32.37 -16.09
N GLY A 286 8.57 31.47 -16.14
CA GLY A 286 7.66 31.33 -17.29
C GLY A 286 8.15 30.46 -18.45
N ASN A 287 9.27 29.73 -18.30
CA ASN A 287 9.66 28.68 -19.25
C ASN A 287 8.84 27.39 -19.03
N LYS A 288 9.06 26.34 -19.83
CA LYS A 288 8.41 25.02 -19.67
C LYS A 288 9.24 24.02 -18.82
N GLY A 289 10.32 24.51 -18.20
CA GLY A 289 11.27 23.69 -17.44
C GLY A 289 12.30 22.99 -18.30
N TYR A 290 13.06 22.10 -17.67
CA TYR A 290 14.14 21.34 -18.31
C TYR A 290 13.96 19.85 -18.08
N VAL A 291 14.17 19.05 -19.12
CA VAL A 291 14.29 17.59 -19.00
C VAL A 291 15.75 17.26 -18.79
N VAL A 292 16.06 16.59 -17.68
CA VAL A 292 17.39 16.04 -17.38
C VAL A 292 17.33 14.54 -17.61
N VAL A 293 18.13 14.05 -18.56
CA VAL A 293 18.28 12.62 -18.80
C VAL A 293 19.62 12.15 -18.26
N SER A 294 19.61 11.08 -17.47
CA SER A 294 20.81 10.51 -16.90
C SER A 294 21.00 9.04 -17.25
N PHE A 295 22.24 8.70 -17.60
CA PHE A 295 22.72 7.34 -17.80
C PHE A 295 23.87 7.12 -16.81
N GLY A 296 23.58 6.51 -15.65
CA GLY A 296 24.53 6.45 -14.54
C GLY A 296 24.83 7.85 -13.97
N GLU A 297 26.11 8.23 -13.93
CA GLU A 297 26.55 9.54 -13.42
C GLU A 297 26.55 10.66 -14.48
N LYS A 298 26.29 10.34 -15.75
CA LYS A 298 26.25 11.34 -16.84
C LYS A 298 24.85 11.91 -16.97
N GLU A 299 24.71 13.22 -16.86
CA GLU A 299 23.45 13.94 -17.08
C GLU A 299 23.52 14.83 -18.34
N THR A 300 22.43 14.91 -19.10
CA THR A 300 22.25 15.83 -20.23
C THR A 300 20.93 16.58 -20.06
N ILE A 301 20.94 17.89 -20.33
CA ILE A 301 19.81 18.79 -20.05
C ILE A 301 19.21 19.31 -21.36
N PHE A 302 17.89 19.25 -21.48
CA PHE A 302 17.12 19.71 -22.63
C PHE A 302 16.06 20.72 -22.19
N ASP A 303 16.03 21.91 -22.82
CA ASP A 303 14.91 22.83 -22.62
C ASP A 303 13.63 22.24 -23.24
N VAL A 304 12.55 22.17 -22.45
CA VAL A 304 11.30 21.56 -22.89
C VAL A 304 10.67 22.31 -24.05
N ALA A 305 10.69 23.65 -24.04
CA ALA A 305 10.04 24.45 -25.08
C ALA A 305 10.77 24.37 -26.42
N GLU A 306 12.10 24.31 -26.39
CA GLU A 306 12.92 24.26 -27.61
C GLU A 306 12.91 22.88 -28.29
N ASN A 307 12.70 21.82 -27.52
CA ASN A 307 12.84 20.42 -27.97
C ASN A 307 11.50 19.64 -28.03
N LEU A 308 10.37 20.28 -27.72
CA LEU A 308 9.05 19.65 -27.84
C LEU A 308 8.76 19.22 -29.28
N GLY A 309 8.48 17.92 -29.46
CA GLY A 309 8.19 17.31 -30.76
C GLY A 309 9.38 17.16 -31.71
N ARG A 310 10.60 17.39 -31.24
CA ARG A 310 11.85 17.25 -32.02
C ARG A 310 12.66 16.05 -31.56
N ASP A 311 13.35 15.45 -32.49
CA ASP A 311 14.31 14.37 -32.22
C ASP A 311 15.69 14.99 -32.01
N VAL A 312 16.26 14.81 -30.82
CA VAL A 312 17.51 15.45 -30.39
C VAL A 312 18.49 14.38 -29.94
N PRO A 313 19.72 14.31 -30.49
CA PRO A 313 20.70 13.34 -30.05
C PRO A 313 21.13 13.64 -28.60
N ILE A 314 21.24 12.61 -27.76
CA ILE A 314 21.82 12.74 -26.43
C ILE A 314 23.33 12.55 -26.56
N GLU A 315 24.08 13.63 -26.33
CA GLU A 315 25.53 13.64 -26.48
C GLU A 315 26.19 12.48 -25.71
N THR A 316 27.14 11.81 -26.37
CA THR A 316 27.91 10.67 -25.81
C THR A 316 27.13 9.38 -25.56
N THR A 317 25.91 9.24 -26.09
CA THR A 317 25.11 8.01 -26.03
C THR A 317 24.59 7.61 -27.42
N PRO A 318 24.18 6.35 -27.64
CA PRO A 318 23.56 5.92 -28.90
C PRO A 318 22.07 6.32 -29.00
N PHE A 319 21.54 7.11 -28.07
CA PHE A 319 20.12 7.42 -27.95
C PHE A 319 19.77 8.82 -28.49
N THR A 320 18.60 8.89 -29.10
CA THR A 320 17.91 10.13 -29.48
C THR A 320 16.71 10.32 -28.57
N LEU A 321 16.56 11.54 -28.06
CA LEU A 321 15.46 11.96 -27.21
C LEU A 321 14.39 12.67 -28.03
N ARG A 322 13.13 12.34 -27.77
CA ARG A 322 11.97 13.10 -28.25
C ARG A 322 11.05 13.42 -27.08
N ILE A 323 10.80 14.70 -26.84
CA ILE A 323 9.75 15.13 -25.89
C ILE A 323 8.42 15.08 -26.65
N GLU A 324 7.60 14.06 -26.40
CA GLU A 324 6.35 13.84 -27.12
C GLU A 324 5.28 14.84 -26.68
N ASN A 325 5.17 15.03 -25.36
CA ASN A 325 4.12 15.84 -24.78
C ASN A 325 4.62 16.55 -23.51
N TYR A 326 4.01 17.70 -23.26
CA TYR A 326 4.17 18.48 -22.03
C TYR A 326 2.78 18.91 -21.55
N TRP A 327 2.48 18.64 -20.28
CA TRP A 327 1.27 19.06 -19.61
C TRP A 327 1.66 20.02 -18.48
N PRO A 328 1.36 21.33 -18.57
CA PRO A 328 1.65 22.27 -17.48
C PRO A 328 0.91 21.95 -16.18
N ASP A 329 -0.31 21.41 -16.26
CA ASP A 329 -1.15 21.09 -15.10
C ASP A 329 -1.75 19.68 -15.24
N PHE A 330 -0.88 18.68 -15.14
CA PHE A 330 -1.20 17.29 -15.46
C PHE A 330 -2.34 16.71 -14.60
N ARG A 331 -3.30 16.10 -15.29
CA ARG A 331 -4.36 15.25 -14.72
C ARG A 331 -4.75 14.14 -15.71
N ILE A 332 -5.30 13.05 -15.18
CA ILE A 332 -5.95 12.02 -16.00
C ILE A 332 -7.44 12.36 -16.12
N GLU A 333 -7.92 12.54 -17.35
CA GLU A 333 -9.33 12.76 -17.66
C GLU A 333 -9.79 11.66 -18.63
N ASN A 334 -10.81 10.88 -18.25
CA ASN A 334 -11.30 9.73 -19.03
C ASN A 334 -10.19 8.73 -19.42
N GLY A 335 -9.24 8.47 -18.51
CA GLY A 335 -8.13 7.55 -18.75
C GLY A 335 -7.03 8.08 -19.68
N LYS A 336 -7.04 9.37 -20.05
CA LYS A 336 -6.02 10.00 -20.89
C LYS A 336 -5.34 11.19 -20.20
N PRO A 337 -4.03 11.40 -20.41
CA PRO A 337 -3.32 12.60 -19.98
C PRO A 337 -3.94 13.89 -20.55
N SER A 338 -4.20 14.87 -19.70
CA SER A 338 -4.69 16.20 -20.08
C SER A 338 -4.15 17.28 -19.13
N SER A 339 -4.30 18.55 -19.50
CA SER A 339 -3.96 19.70 -18.64
C SER A 339 -5.21 20.30 -18.01
N PHE A 340 -5.15 20.67 -16.73
CA PHE A 340 -6.20 21.45 -16.06
C PHE A 340 -6.20 22.92 -16.46
N SER A 341 -5.02 23.49 -16.59
CA SER A 341 -4.78 24.88 -16.97
C SER A 341 -3.48 24.98 -17.77
N ASP A 342 -3.19 26.16 -18.33
CA ASP A 342 -1.91 26.46 -18.97
C ASP A 342 -0.83 26.91 -17.97
N GLU A 343 -1.20 27.07 -16.69
CA GLU A 343 -0.29 27.41 -15.59
C GLU A 343 0.49 26.15 -15.17
N PRO A 344 1.81 26.22 -14.95
CA PRO A 344 2.63 25.06 -14.63
C PRO A 344 2.46 24.59 -13.16
N ASN A 345 1.24 24.26 -12.74
CA ASN A 345 0.92 23.87 -11.36
C ASN A 345 1.26 22.41 -11.05
N ASN A 346 1.14 21.52 -12.03
CA ASN A 346 1.57 20.12 -11.93
C ASN A 346 2.25 19.66 -13.23
N PRO A 347 3.42 20.21 -13.58
CA PRO A 347 4.07 19.90 -14.84
C PRO A 347 4.44 18.42 -14.98
N ALA A 348 4.14 17.86 -16.14
CA ALA A 348 4.59 16.52 -16.54
C ALA A 348 5.03 16.48 -18.00
N VAL A 349 5.94 15.57 -18.32
CA VAL A 349 6.42 15.31 -19.68
C VAL A 349 6.37 13.83 -20.01
N LEU A 350 6.13 13.52 -21.27
CA LEU A 350 6.36 12.21 -21.85
C LEU A 350 7.57 12.32 -22.78
N VAL A 351 8.58 11.51 -22.52
CA VAL A 351 9.83 11.47 -23.29
C VAL A 351 10.01 10.08 -23.90
N THR A 352 10.35 10.00 -25.18
CA THR A 352 10.71 8.74 -25.84
C THR A 352 12.20 8.73 -26.16
N LEU A 353 12.87 7.63 -25.85
CA LEU A 353 14.27 7.37 -26.16
C LEU A 353 14.37 6.28 -27.22
N LEU A 354 15.09 6.55 -28.31
CA LEU A 354 15.32 5.62 -29.40
C LEU A 354 16.81 5.45 -29.68
N GLY A 355 17.29 4.22 -29.80
CA GLY A 355 18.70 3.96 -30.12
C GLY A 355 18.99 2.47 -30.29
N LYS A 356 20.21 2.16 -30.74
CA LYS A 356 20.72 0.78 -30.74
C LYS A 356 21.69 0.61 -29.58
N ALA A 357 21.38 -0.29 -28.65
CA ALA A 357 22.27 -0.60 -27.55
C ALA A 357 21.95 -1.99 -26.99
N VAL A 358 22.79 -2.46 -26.07
CA VAL A 358 22.51 -3.65 -25.26
C VAL A 358 21.48 -3.24 -24.19
N PRO A 359 20.33 -3.94 -24.07
CA PRO A 359 19.29 -3.58 -23.12
C PRO A 359 19.79 -3.75 -21.69
N VAL A 360 19.53 -2.76 -20.84
CA VAL A 360 19.82 -2.86 -19.41
C VAL A 360 18.70 -3.66 -18.77
N SER A 361 19.03 -4.66 -17.93
CA SER A 361 18.02 -5.28 -17.08
C SER A 361 17.42 -4.19 -16.20
N ALA A 362 16.15 -3.87 -16.40
CA ALA A 362 15.47 -2.77 -15.73
C ALA A 362 15.71 -2.90 -14.22
N ALA A 363 16.41 -1.93 -13.63
CA ALA A 363 16.46 -1.82 -12.18
C ALA A 363 15.00 -1.57 -11.74
N GLU A 364 14.52 -2.38 -10.80
CA GLU A 364 13.21 -2.19 -10.18
C GLU A 364 13.18 -0.86 -9.43
N THR A 365 12.91 0.23 -10.14
CA THR A 365 12.43 1.47 -9.52
C THR A 365 10.93 1.32 -9.38
N ASN A 366 10.51 0.86 -8.20
CA ASN A 366 9.11 0.94 -7.77
C ASN A 366 8.62 2.41 -7.90
N PRO A 367 7.35 2.65 -8.27
CA PRO A 367 6.81 4.00 -8.53
C PRO A 367 6.58 4.88 -7.28
N HIS A 368 7.22 4.60 -6.15
CA HIS A 368 7.11 5.44 -4.96
C HIS A 368 8.50 5.80 -4.45
N GLY A 369 8.68 7.10 -4.20
CA GLY A 369 9.96 7.72 -3.87
C GLY A 369 10.70 7.10 -2.69
N SER A 370 11.93 7.56 -2.49
CA SER A 370 12.89 7.14 -1.46
C SER A 370 12.49 7.45 0.00
N GLY A 371 11.22 7.24 0.37
CA GLY A 371 10.78 7.13 1.75
C GLY A 371 10.97 5.68 2.23
N LYS A 372 11.62 5.50 3.37
CA LYS A 372 11.48 4.25 4.15
C LYS A 372 9.99 4.06 4.44
N GLU A 373 9.33 3.27 3.62
CA GLU A 373 7.97 2.83 3.85
C GLU A 373 8.00 1.86 5.03
N LEU A 374 7.52 2.34 6.18
CA LEU A 374 7.11 1.47 7.28
C LEU A 374 5.84 0.78 6.79
N THR A 375 5.95 -0.48 6.37
CA THR A 375 4.82 -1.27 5.89
C THR A 375 3.80 -1.43 7.02
N THR A 376 2.65 -0.76 6.92
CA THR A 376 1.49 -1.01 7.78
C THR A 376 0.47 -1.89 7.05
N THR A 377 0.88 -3.07 6.63
CA THR A 377 0.03 -4.21 6.25
C THR A 377 0.98 -5.36 5.96
N GLY A 378 0.83 -6.51 6.63
CA GLY A 378 1.71 -7.67 6.52
C GLY A 378 1.73 -8.32 5.13
N GLY A 379 2.41 -7.67 4.19
CA GLY A 379 3.03 -8.33 3.04
C GLY A 379 4.37 -8.97 3.45
N PRO A 380 4.92 -9.86 2.63
CA PRO A 380 6.20 -10.52 2.91
C PRO A 380 7.31 -9.50 3.17
N PRO A 381 8.35 -9.88 3.95
CA PRO A 381 9.43 -8.96 4.31
C PRO A 381 10.06 -8.32 3.08
N THR A 382 10.45 -7.07 3.26
CA THR A 382 11.12 -6.19 2.29
C THR A 382 12.11 -6.94 1.40
N MET A 383 11.98 -6.72 0.08
CA MET A 383 12.90 -7.22 -0.94
C MET A 383 14.37 -7.00 -0.54
N PRO A 384 15.27 -7.99 -0.73
CA PRO A 384 16.69 -7.70 -0.77
C PRO A 384 16.98 -6.75 -1.94
N ALA A 385 17.96 -5.86 -1.77
CA ALA A 385 18.33 -4.88 -2.80
C ALA A 385 18.68 -5.57 -4.13
N SER A 386 18.14 -5.06 -5.25
CA SER A 386 18.44 -5.56 -6.60
C SER A 386 19.94 -5.51 -6.86
N GLY A 387 20.57 -6.69 -6.89
CA GLY A 387 22.02 -6.89 -6.94
C GLY A 387 22.47 -8.17 -6.21
N GLU A 388 21.68 -8.66 -5.25
CA GLU A 388 21.82 -10.02 -4.73
C GLU A 388 20.79 -10.91 -5.44
N GLU A 389 21.17 -11.60 -6.53
CA GLU A 389 20.38 -12.74 -7.02
C GLU A 389 20.10 -13.63 -5.80
N THR A 390 18.83 -13.83 -5.41
CA THR A 390 18.52 -14.87 -4.43
C THR A 390 19.03 -16.17 -5.04
N PRO A 391 20.04 -16.81 -4.44
CA PRO A 391 20.77 -17.87 -5.13
C PRO A 391 19.96 -19.17 -5.22
N ASN A 392 18.75 -19.16 -4.64
CA ASN A 392 17.72 -20.17 -4.75
C ASN A 392 16.49 -19.53 -5.41
N HIS A 393 16.26 -19.80 -6.69
CA HIS A 393 15.16 -19.21 -7.46
C HIS A 393 14.60 -20.25 -8.44
N LEU A 394 13.28 -20.37 -8.52
CA LEU A 394 12.60 -21.27 -9.45
C LEU A 394 11.64 -20.47 -10.31
N THR A 395 11.92 -20.40 -11.60
CA THR A 395 10.98 -19.89 -12.59
C THR A 395 10.22 -21.05 -13.21
N LEU A 396 8.90 -21.04 -13.07
CA LEU A 396 7.99 -21.92 -13.78
C LEU A 396 7.46 -21.20 -15.02
N PHE A 397 7.38 -21.92 -16.12
CA PHE A 397 6.83 -21.43 -17.38
C PHE A 397 5.69 -22.32 -17.80
N ILE A 398 4.56 -21.71 -18.18
CA ILE A 398 3.41 -22.40 -18.75
C ILE A 398 3.18 -21.94 -20.20
N ALA A 399 3.28 -22.90 -21.12
CA ALA A 399 3.08 -22.66 -22.55
C ALA A 399 1.59 -22.72 -22.93
N ASP A 400 1.25 -22.20 -24.11
CA ASP A 400 -0.13 -22.17 -24.62
C ASP A 400 -0.72 -23.58 -24.83
N ASP A 401 0.13 -24.59 -25.01
CA ASP A 401 -0.28 -26.01 -25.12
C ASP A 401 -0.43 -26.70 -23.75
N GLY A 402 -0.23 -25.96 -22.65
CA GLY A 402 -0.29 -26.43 -21.27
C GLY A 402 0.98 -27.12 -20.79
N ALA A 403 2.05 -27.19 -21.60
CA ALA A 403 3.32 -27.75 -21.16
C ALA A 403 3.96 -26.86 -20.09
N ILE A 404 4.46 -27.50 -19.03
CA ILE A 404 5.13 -26.82 -17.92
C ILE A 404 6.63 -27.08 -18.03
N THR A 405 7.41 -26.00 -18.05
CA THR A 405 8.87 -26.05 -18.03
C THR A 405 9.39 -25.18 -16.90
N TYR A 406 10.66 -25.35 -16.53
CA TYR A 406 11.24 -24.60 -15.43
C TYR A 406 12.68 -24.21 -15.68
N GLU A 407 13.12 -23.15 -15.00
CA GLU A 407 14.52 -22.79 -14.76
C GLU A 407 14.75 -22.72 -13.25
N LEU A 408 15.54 -23.64 -12.72
CA LEU A 408 15.85 -23.75 -11.29
C LEU A 408 17.29 -23.32 -11.04
N ALA A 409 17.49 -22.29 -10.24
CA ALA A 409 18.76 -21.92 -9.65
C ALA A 409 18.82 -22.40 -8.20
N SER A 410 19.92 -23.06 -7.83
CA SER A 410 20.20 -23.40 -6.43
C SER A 410 21.69 -23.21 -6.11
N ARG A 411 22.00 -22.84 -4.87
CA ARG A 411 23.40 -22.77 -4.39
C ARG A 411 24.16 -24.09 -4.57
N LYS A 412 23.46 -25.22 -4.42
CA LYS A 412 24.08 -26.55 -4.41
C LYS A 412 24.27 -27.12 -5.82
N ASN A 413 23.28 -26.95 -6.69
CA ASN A 413 23.23 -27.64 -7.99
C ASN A 413 23.39 -26.68 -9.18
N GLY A 414 23.52 -25.37 -8.96
CA GLY A 414 23.63 -24.37 -10.04
C GLY A 414 22.29 -24.13 -10.74
N LYS A 415 22.34 -23.69 -12.01
CA LYS A 415 21.15 -23.46 -12.85
C LYS A 415 20.82 -24.73 -13.64
N SER A 416 19.56 -25.14 -13.64
CA SER A 416 19.06 -26.32 -14.34
C SER A 416 17.69 -26.04 -14.96
N PRO A 417 17.54 -26.11 -16.29
CA PRO A 417 16.24 -26.09 -16.92
C PRO A 417 15.66 -27.51 -17.04
N GLY A 418 14.35 -27.62 -17.20
CA GLY A 418 13.71 -28.90 -17.46
C GLY A 418 12.21 -28.83 -17.74
N LYS A 419 11.60 -30.00 -17.90
CA LYS A 419 10.14 -30.17 -18.03
C LYS A 419 9.56 -30.66 -16.71
N ILE A 420 8.39 -30.16 -16.33
CA ILE A 420 7.63 -30.66 -15.18
C ILE A 420 6.51 -31.56 -15.70
N GLU A 421 6.42 -32.74 -15.11
CA GLU A 421 5.24 -33.59 -15.22
C GLU A 421 4.36 -33.39 -13.99
N LEU A 422 3.04 -33.26 -14.18
CA LEU A 422 2.11 -33.11 -13.06
C LEU A 422 2.25 -34.28 -12.09
N ASN A 423 2.11 -33.98 -10.80
CA ASN A 423 2.18 -34.91 -9.67
C ASN A 423 3.54 -35.62 -9.51
N LYS A 424 4.60 -35.15 -10.19
CA LYS A 424 5.96 -35.64 -9.96
C LYS A 424 6.79 -34.64 -9.14
N PRO A 425 7.53 -35.12 -8.13
CA PRO A 425 8.35 -34.24 -7.31
C PRO A 425 9.58 -33.75 -8.07
N LEU A 426 9.79 -32.43 -8.03
CA LEU A 426 10.99 -31.73 -8.47
C LEU A 426 11.86 -31.42 -7.24
N PRO A 427 13.03 -32.06 -7.08
CA PRO A 427 13.96 -31.71 -6.01
C PRO A 427 14.60 -30.34 -6.30
N THR A 428 14.37 -29.36 -5.43
CA THR A 428 14.78 -27.96 -5.67
C THR A 428 16.28 -27.72 -5.43
N GLY A 429 16.95 -28.61 -4.69
CA GLY A 429 18.32 -28.38 -4.23
C GLY A 429 18.43 -27.31 -3.13
N TRP A 430 17.31 -26.77 -2.66
CA TRP A 430 17.21 -25.91 -1.49
C TRP A 430 16.98 -26.81 -0.28
N ALA A 431 18.04 -27.19 0.43
CA ALA A 431 17.97 -28.23 1.47
C ALA A 431 17.32 -29.54 0.95
N ASP A 432 16.22 -29.99 1.58
CA ASP A 432 15.46 -31.20 1.23
C ASP A 432 14.05 -30.90 0.70
N TRP A 433 13.80 -29.66 0.23
CA TRP A 433 12.53 -29.27 -0.35
C TRP A 433 12.26 -29.95 -1.71
N GLN A 434 11.04 -30.43 -1.89
CA GLN A 434 10.52 -30.98 -3.13
C GLN A 434 9.23 -30.27 -3.53
N LEU A 435 9.18 -29.78 -4.76
CA LEU A 435 8.01 -29.13 -5.34
C LEU A 435 7.19 -30.14 -6.15
N VAL A 436 5.87 -30.09 -6.04
CA VAL A 436 4.92 -30.83 -6.86
C VAL A 436 3.92 -29.85 -7.45
N ILE A 437 3.70 -29.94 -8.76
CA ILE A 437 2.58 -29.26 -9.44
C ILE A 437 1.47 -30.28 -9.61
N ASP A 438 0.33 -30.07 -8.98
CA ASP A 438 -0.79 -31.00 -8.94
C ASP A 438 -1.99 -30.53 -9.77
N GLN A 439 -2.15 -29.21 -9.97
CA GLN A 439 -3.24 -28.64 -10.77
C GLN A 439 -2.79 -27.48 -11.65
N THR A 440 -3.46 -27.32 -12.79
CA THR A 440 -3.33 -26.16 -13.68
C THR A 440 -4.69 -25.68 -14.17
N MET A 441 -4.77 -24.39 -14.46
CA MET A 441 -5.90 -23.74 -15.12
C MET A 441 -5.38 -22.95 -16.31
N PRO A 442 -5.77 -23.28 -17.56
CA PRO A 442 -5.29 -22.55 -18.74
C PRO A 442 -5.70 -21.06 -18.75
N SER A 443 -6.85 -20.75 -18.16
CA SER A 443 -7.35 -19.39 -18.01
C SER A 443 -8.08 -19.27 -16.69
N ALA A 444 -7.57 -18.41 -15.81
CA ALA A 444 -8.11 -18.20 -14.49
C ALA A 444 -8.16 -16.72 -14.12
N GLN A 445 -9.17 -16.36 -13.34
CA GLN A 445 -9.29 -15.04 -12.73
C GLN A 445 -8.88 -15.13 -11.27
N ALA A 446 -8.06 -14.19 -10.81
CA ALA A 446 -7.66 -14.10 -9.41
C ALA A 446 -8.88 -13.90 -8.52
N GLN A 447 -9.02 -14.73 -7.50
CA GLN A 447 -10.01 -14.57 -6.46
C GLN A 447 -9.38 -14.91 -5.11
N MET A 448 -9.61 -14.06 -4.11
CA MET A 448 -9.12 -14.27 -2.76
C MET A 448 -10.26 -14.76 -1.87
N ASP A 449 -9.99 -15.81 -1.11
CA ASP A 449 -10.82 -16.25 -0.01
C ASP A 449 -10.24 -15.70 1.29
N PHE A 450 -11.09 -15.05 2.09
CA PHE A 450 -10.70 -14.41 3.34
C PHE A 450 -11.30 -15.17 4.52
N THR A 451 -10.46 -15.70 5.40
CA THR A 451 -10.88 -16.47 6.57
C THR A 451 -10.45 -15.78 7.87
N PRO A 452 -11.38 -15.49 8.80
CA PRO A 452 -11.02 -14.99 10.13
C PRO A 452 -10.17 -15.99 10.91
N VAL A 453 -9.05 -15.52 11.46
CA VAL A 453 -8.20 -16.35 12.32
C VAL A 453 -8.79 -16.38 13.72
N LYS A 454 -9.20 -17.57 14.17
CA LYS A 454 -9.70 -17.76 15.54
C LYS A 454 -8.54 -17.76 16.53
N SER A 455 -8.64 -16.94 17.58
CA SER A 455 -7.68 -16.91 18.69
C SER A 455 -7.57 -18.32 19.32
N GLY A 456 -6.53 -19.07 18.96
CA GLY A 456 -6.28 -20.45 19.43
C GLY A 456 -5.98 -21.47 18.33
N GLN A 457 -6.19 -21.15 17.05
CA GLN A 457 -5.72 -21.94 15.91
C GLN A 457 -4.40 -21.36 15.39
N THR A 458 -3.35 -21.41 16.20
CA THR A 458 -1.99 -21.27 15.70
C THR A 458 -1.62 -22.59 15.02
N SER A 459 -2.03 -22.74 13.75
CA SER A 459 -1.47 -23.76 12.88
C SER A 459 0.05 -23.66 12.96
N ALA A 460 0.74 -24.76 13.19
CA ALA A 460 2.20 -24.83 13.31
C ALA A 460 2.96 -24.42 12.03
N SER A 461 2.26 -23.86 11.02
CA SER A 461 2.76 -23.35 9.76
C SER A 461 3.04 -21.84 9.75
N LEU A 462 2.68 -21.08 10.78
CA LEU A 462 2.74 -19.62 10.76
C LEU A 462 3.75 -19.04 11.76
N SER A 463 5.01 -19.00 11.37
CA SER A 463 6.00 -18.05 11.92
C SER A 463 5.70 -16.63 11.40
N GLY A 464 4.51 -16.10 11.72
CA GLY A 464 4.02 -14.82 11.20
C GLY A 464 2.71 -14.30 11.81
N ALA A 465 2.15 -14.97 12.83
CA ALA A 465 0.86 -14.59 13.43
C ALA A 465 0.81 -13.17 14.04
N ALA A 466 1.94 -12.46 14.13
CA ALA A 466 2.01 -11.10 14.64
C ALA A 466 1.61 -10.00 13.62
N ASP A 467 1.54 -10.31 12.31
CA ASP A 467 1.41 -9.29 11.24
C ASP A 467 0.18 -9.46 10.31
N LEU A 468 -0.77 -10.34 10.63
CA LEU A 468 -1.96 -10.50 9.80
C LEU A 468 -2.86 -9.24 9.85
N PRO A 469 -3.40 -8.79 8.71
CA PRO A 469 -4.27 -7.63 8.68
C PRO A 469 -5.61 -7.92 9.35
N ASP A 470 -6.15 -6.93 10.03
CA ASP A 470 -7.56 -6.89 10.38
C ASP A 470 -8.44 -6.91 9.11
N GLY A 471 -9.69 -7.33 9.25
CA GLY A 471 -10.65 -7.14 8.17
C GLY A 471 -12.08 -7.00 8.64
N VAL A 472 -12.89 -6.45 7.74
CA VAL A 472 -14.31 -6.17 7.94
C VAL A 472 -15.11 -6.90 6.87
N ARG A 473 -16.26 -7.42 7.27
CA ARG A 473 -17.26 -7.89 6.32
C ARG A 473 -18.26 -6.78 6.06
N LEU A 474 -18.40 -6.40 4.81
CA LEU A 474 -19.32 -5.35 4.38
C LEU A 474 -20.61 -5.98 3.89
N ARG A 475 -21.73 -5.29 4.04
CA ARG A 475 -22.97 -5.60 3.35
C ARG A 475 -23.39 -4.38 2.58
N VAL A 476 -23.59 -4.57 1.28
CA VAL A 476 -24.08 -3.55 0.36
C VAL A 476 -25.44 -4.00 -0.16
N GLN A 477 -26.47 -3.18 0.04
CA GLN A 477 -27.81 -3.46 -0.46
C GLN A 477 -28.25 -2.39 -1.44
N GLN A 478 -28.63 -2.78 -2.65
CA GLN A 478 -29.10 -1.84 -3.67
C GLN A 478 -30.15 -2.52 -4.55
N ASN A 479 -31.27 -1.84 -4.82
CA ASN A 479 -32.33 -2.33 -5.70
C ASN A 479 -32.89 -3.74 -5.35
N GLY A 480 -32.86 -4.14 -4.08
CA GLY A 480 -33.31 -5.45 -3.62
C GLY A 480 -32.25 -6.55 -3.69
N GLU A 481 -31.07 -6.27 -4.24
CA GLU A 481 -29.91 -7.15 -4.21
C GLU A 481 -29.08 -6.89 -2.96
N THR A 482 -28.48 -7.95 -2.41
CA THR A 482 -27.56 -7.89 -1.26
C THR A 482 -26.24 -8.55 -1.65
N ILE A 483 -25.14 -7.84 -1.46
CA ILE A 483 -23.77 -8.30 -1.68
C ILE A 483 -23.06 -8.24 -0.32
N GLU A 484 -22.37 -9.31 0.05
CA GLU A 484 -21.60 -9.41 1.30
C GLU A 484 -20.17 -9.86 1.09
#